data_AF-A0A8C2W523-F1
#
_entry.id   AF-A0A8C2W523-F1
#
_cell.length_a   1.000
_cell.length_b   1.000
_cell.length_c   1.000
_cell.angle_alpha   90.00
_cell.angle_beta   90.00
_cell.angle_gamma   90.00
#
_symmetry.space_group_name_H-M   'P 1'
#
loop_
_entity.id
_entity.type
_entity.pdbx_description
1 polymer ?
#
loop_
_entity_poly.entity_id
_entity_poly.type
_entity_poly.pdbx_seq_one_letter_code
_entity_poly.pdbx_strand_id
1 'polypeptide(L)'
;MAALTRNPQFQKLQQWHREHGSDLNLRRLFEADKERFNHFSLTLNTNHGHILLDYSKNLVTEEVMKMLVELAKSRGVEAARERMFSGTKMIPCDFLIPVQTQHPIRKGLHHKILLANFLAQTEALMKGKSTEEARKELQAAGKSPEDLEKLL
;
A
#
# COMPACT_ATOMS: atom_id res chain seq x y z
N MET A 1 -11.32 5.28 19.23
CA MET A 1 -11.51 5.00 17.78
C MET A 1 -12.90 4.40 17.61
N ALA A 2 -13.81 5.02 16.82
CA ALA A 2 -15.13 4.41 16.60
C ALA A 2 -14.97 3.03 15.93
N ALA A 3 -15.84 2.06 16.27
CA ALA A 3 -15.87 0.77 15.59
C ALA A 3 -16.02 0.97 14.07
N LEU A 4 -15.38 0.11 13.26
CA LEU A 4 -15.40 0.23 11.78
C LEU A 4 -16.83 0.33 11.25
N THR A 5 -17.75 -0.44 11.81
CA THR A 5 -19.18 -0.46 11.45
C THR A 5 -19.92 0.85 11.70
N ARG A 6 -19.38 1.75 12.53
CA ARG A 6 -19.94 3.08 12.83
C ARG A 6 -19.23 4.19 12.06
N ASN A 7 -18.20 3.89 11.28
CA ASN A 7 -17.50 4.89 10.49
C ASN A 7 -18.38 5.29 9.27
N PRO A 8 -18.61 6.59 9.03
CA PRO A 8 -19.47 7.04 7.93
C PRO A 8 -18.99 6.58 6.54
N GLN A 9 -17.68 6.57 6.29
CA GLN A 9 -17.10 6.12 5.02
C GLN A 9 -17.31 4.61 4.83
N PHE A 10 -17.21 3.83 5.90
CA PHE A 10 -17.52 2.39 5.86
C PHE A 10 -19.01 2.13 5.62
N GLN A 11 -19.90 2.89 6.28
CA GLN A 11 -21.34 2.77 6.07
C GLN A 11 -21.72 3.13 4.63
N LYS A 12 -21.12 4.18 4.06
CA LYS A 12 -21.28 4.56 2.66
C LYS A 12 -20.84 3.44 1.71
N LEU A 13 -19.64 2.88 1.91
CA LEU A 13 -19.14 1.76 1.10
C LEU A 13 -20.05 0.52 1.23
N GLN A 14 -20.52 0.23 2.46
CA GLN A 14 -21.41 -0.90 2.71
C GLN A 14 -22.77 -0.70 2.05
N GLN A 15 -23.33 0.50 2.11
CA GLN A 15 -24.58 0.83 1.43
C GLN A 15 -24.44 0.68 -0.08
N TRP A 16 -23.39 1.26 -0.67
CA TRP A 16 -23.11 1.13 -2.10
C TRP A 16 -23.00 -0.33 -2.52
N HIS A 17 -22.33 -1.17 -1.72
CA HIS A 17 -22.23 -2.61 -2.00
C HIS A 17 -23.58 -3.33 -1.89
N ARG A 18 -24.46 -2.95 -0.97
CA ARG A 18 -25.81 -3.53 -0.90
C ARG A 18 -26.64 -3.19 -2.14
N GLU A 19 -26.47 -1.98 -2.67
CA GLU A 19 -27.23 -1.47 -3.80
C GLU A 19 -26.70 -2.00 -5.15
N HIS A 20 -25.38 -2.15 -5.30
CA HIS A 20 -24.74 -2.44 -6.60
C HIS A 20 -23.92 -3.74 -6.62
N GLY A 21 -23.66 -4.35 -5.46
CA GLY A 21 -22.73 -5.48 -5.33
C GLY A 21 -23.17 -6.73 -6.07
N SER A 22 -24.49 -6.95 -6.23
CA SER A 22 -25.02 -8.06 -7.04
C SER A 22 -24.69 -7.95 -8.53
N ASP A 23 -24.48 -6.73 -9.02
CA ASP A 23 -24.21 -6.46 -10.44
C ASP A 23 -22.71 -6.49 -10.75
N LEU A 24 -21.85 -6.49 -9.71
CA LEU A 24 -20.41 -6.61 -9.86
C LEU A 24 -20.03 -8.01 -10.34
N ASN A 25 -19.86 -8.12 -11.65
CA ASN A 25 -19.36 -9.32 -12.30
C ASN A 25 -18.03 -9.02 -13.00
N LEU A 26 -16.98 -9.74 -12.61
CA LEU A 26 -15.63 -9.47 -13.12
C LEU A 26 -15.53 -9.57 -14.65
N ARG A 27 -16.22 -10.55 -15.27
CA ARG A 27 -16.21 -10.70 -16.73
C ARG A 27 -16.83 -9.47 -17.39
N ARG A 28 -17.98 -9.00 -16.91
CA ARG A 28 -18.63 -7.78 -17.40
C ARG A 28 -17.78 -6.54 -17.18
N LEU A 29 -17.07 -6.45 -16.06
CA LEU A 29 -16.16 -5.33 -15.79
C LEU A 29 -14.99 -5.27 -16.78
N PHE A 30 -14.45 -6.41 -17.21
CA PHE A 30 -13.44 -6.47 -18.29
C PHE A 30 -14.04 -6.24 -19.68
N GLU A 31 -15.29 -6.63 -19.92
CA GLU A 31 -15.99 -6.33 -21.18
C GLU A 31 -16.28 -4.83 -21.32
N ALA A 32 -16.67 -4.17 -20.23
CA ALA A 32 -16.97 -2.75 -20.18
C ALA A 32 -15.71 -1.88 -20.23
N ASP A 33 -14.58 -2.35 -19.68
CA ASP A 33 -13.30 -1.65 -19.70
C ASP A 33 -12.19 -2.60 -20.19
N LYS A 34 -11.85 -2.48 -21.49
CA LYS A 34 -10.78 -3.29 -22.11
C LYS A 34 -9.39 -2.93 -21.58
N GLU A 35 -9.22 -1.70 -21.07
CA GLU A 35 -7.97 -1.19 -20.51
C GLU A 35 -7.91 -1.31 -18.98
N ARG A 36 -8.85 -2.06 -18.39
CA ARG A 36 -8.96 -2.27 -16.94
C ARG A 36 -7.67 -2.71 -16.27
N PHE A 37 -6.86 -3.52 -16.96
CA PHE A 37 -5.55 -3.89 -16.44
C PHE A 37 -4.66 -2.66 -16.23
N ASN A 38 -4.62 -1.74 -17.19
CA ASN A 38 -3.82 -0.51 -17.10
C ASN A 38 -4.41 0.47 -16.07
N HIS A 39 -5.74 0.59 -15.97
CA HIS A 39 -6.39 1.47 -15.01
C HIS A 39 -6.25 1.01 -13.54
N PHE A 40 -6.27 -0.30 -13.30
CA PHE A 40 -6.24 -0.87 -11.95
C PHE A 40 -4.93 -1.57 -11.64
N SER A 41 -3.84 -1.28 -12.36
CA SER A 41 -2.52 -1.78 -12.03
C SER A 41 -1.52 -0.65 -11.85
N LEU A 42 -0.55 -0.87 -10.97
CA LEU A 42 0.58 0.01 -10.74
C LEU A 42 1.86 -0.80 -10.82
N THR A 43 2.84 -0.30 -11.57
CA THR A 43 4.19 -0.86 -11.53
C THR A 43 5.09 0.06 -10.69
N LEU A 44 5.59 -0.44 -9.57
CA LEU A 44 6.60 0.23 -8.77
C LEU A 44 7.97 -0.18 -9.27
N ASN A 45 8.76 0.79 -9.70
CA ASN A 45 10.15 0.58 -10.08
C ASN A 45 11.02 0.64 -8.82
N THR A 46 11.65 -0.46 -8.47
CA THR A 46 12.57 -0.52 -7.33
C THR A 46 13.97 -0.90 -7.81
N ASN A 47 14.98 -0.60 -6.99
CA ASN A 47 16.38 -0.98 -7.26
C ASN A 47 16.58 -2.50 -7.39
N HIS A 48 15.58 -3.30 -7.00
CA HIS A 48 15.60 -4.76 -7.04
C HIS A 48 14.61 -5.34 -8.07
N GLY A 49 14.07 -4.50 -8.95
CA GLY A 49 13.17 -4.88 -10.03
C GLY A 49 11.80 -4.21 -9.94
N HIS A 50 10.94 -4.58 -10.89
CA HIS A 50 9.60 -4.02 -11.03
C HIS A 50 8.59 -4.82 -10.20
N ILE A 51 7.83 -4.14 -9.34
CA ILE A 51 6.70 -4.70 -8.59
C ILE A 51 5.41 -4.34 -9.31
N LEU A 52 4.69 -5.32 -9.84
CA LEU A 52 3.36 -5.11 -10.37
C LEU A 52 2.32 -5.36 -9.27
N LEU A 53 1.57 -4.32 -8.92
CA LEU A 53 0.35 -4.40 -8.14
C LEU A 53 -0.82 -4.41 -9.13
N ASP A 54 -1.55 -5.52 -9.23
CA ASP A 54 -2.67 -5.69 -10.16
C ASP A 54 -3.97 -5.85 -9.36
N TYR A 55 -4.81 -4.81 -9.37
CA TYR A 55 -6.14 -4.81 -8.78
C TYR A 55 -7.24 -5.13 -9.80
N SER A 56 -6.92 -5.24 -11.10
CA SER A 56 -7.90 -5.40 -12.18
C SER A 56 -8.77 -6.65 -12.04
N LYS A 57 -8.25 -7.68 -11.37
CA LYS A 57 -8.92 -8.96 -11.10
C LYS A 57 -9.79 -8.96 -9.84
N ASN A 58 -9.97 -7.82 -9.19
CA ASN A 58 -10.87 -7.66 -8.05
C ASN A 58 -12.19 -7.00 -8.50
N LEU A 59 -13.24 -7.15 -7.70
CA LEU A 59 -14.55 -6.50 -7.89
C LEU A 59 -14.49 -5.02 -7.47
N VAL A 60 -13.60 -4.27 -8.13
CA VAL A 60 -13.37 -2.85 -7.87
C VAL A 60 -13.71 -2.01 -9.10
N THR A 61 -14.37 -0.88 -8.89
CA THR A 61 -14.52 0.18 -9.90
C THR A 61 -13.71 1.39 -9.44
N GLU A 62 -13.60 2.41 -10.28
CA GLU A 62 -12.94 3.66 -9.89
C GLU A 62 -13.61 4.28 -8.66
N GLU A 63 -14.94 4.25 -8.61
CA GLU A 63 -15.74 4.69 -7.47
C GLU A 63 -15.44 3.88 -6.21
N VAL A 64 -15.39 2.54 -6.30
CA VAL A 64 -15.07 1.67 -5.15
C VAL A 64 -13.64 1.93 -4.67
N MET A 65 -12.67 2.05 -5.57
CA MET A 65 -11.29 2.38 -5.21
C MET A 65 -11.20 3.71 -4.47
N LYS A 66 -11.91 4.74 -4.94
CA LYS A 66 -11.98 6.04 -4.27
C LYS A 66 -12.56 5.90 -2.85
N MET A 67 -13.67 5.19 -2.68
CA MET A 67 -14.28 4.96 -1.37
C MET A 67 -13.36 4.18 -0.41
N LEU A 68 -12.61 3.19 -0.92
CA LEU A 68 -11.64 2.43 -0.13
C LEU A 68 -10.49 3.32 0.36
N VAL A 69 -9.97 4.20 -0.50
CA VAL A 69 -8.92 5.16 -0.13
C VAL A 69 -9.45 6.19 0.88
N GLU A 70 -10.66 6.72 0.69
CA GLU A 70 -11.32 7.62 1.65
C GLU A 70 -11.51 6.95 3.01
N LEU A 71 -11.92 5.68 3.02
CA LEU A 71 -12.03 4.89 4.24
C LEU A 71 -10.67 4.75 4.93
N ALA A 72 -9.61 4.36 4.20
CA ALA A 72 -8.26 4.24 4.75
C ALA A 72 -7.76 5.54 5.38
N LYS A 73 -8.01 6.68 4.71
CA LYS A 73 -7.70 8.03 5.22
C LYS A 73 -8.49 8.36 6.48
N SER A 74 -9.81 8.11 6.49
CA SER A 74 -10.67 8.37 7.66
C SER A 74 -10.28 7.53 8.88
N ARG A 75 -9.61 6.39 8.66
CA ARG A 75 -9.09 5.50 9.70
C ARG A 75 -7.66 5.84 10.13
N GLY A 76 -7.04 6.85 9.52
CA GLY A 76 -5.71 7.31 9.86
C GLY A 76 -4.62 6.28 9.55
N VAL A 77 -4.81 5.45 8.52
CA VAL A 77 -3.85 4.41 8.12
C VAL A 77 -2.50 5.03 7.75
N GLU A 78 -2.49 6.18 7.06
CA GLU A 78 -1.26 6.89 6.70
C GLU A 78 -0.50 7.39 7.93
N ALA A 79 -1.22 8.01 8.88
CA ALA A 79 -0.63 8.46 10.13
C ALA A 79 -0.19 7.28 11.02
N ALA A 80 -0.87 6.13 10.95
CA ALA A 80 -0.46 4.92 11.65
C ALA A 80 0.83 4.34 11.05
N ARG A 81 0.93 4.27 9.72
CA ARG A 81 2.15 3.87 8.99
C ARG A 81 3.32 4.76 9.39
N GLU A 82 3.13 6.07 9.43
CA GLU A 82 4.17 7.01 9.85
C GLU A 82 4.63 6.75 11.29
N ARG A 83 3.66 6.65 12.23
CA ARG A 83 3.95 6.35 13.64
C ARG A 83 4.66 5.01 13.86
N MET A 84 4.56 4.05 12.95
CA MET A 84 5.33 2.80 13.08
C MET A 84 6.83 3.04 12.99
N PHE A 85 7.28 4.08 12.28
CA PHE A 85 8.70 4.40 12.10
C PHE A 85 9.15 5.59 12.96
N SER A 86 8.30 6.61 13.12
CA SER A 86 8.65 7.87 13.81
C SER A 86 7.95 8.07 15.16
N GLY A 87 7.17 7.09 15.62
CA GLY A 87 6.42 7.18 16.88
C GLY A 87 7.29 7.10 18.13
N THR A 88 6.81 7.67 19.24
CA THR A 88 7.50 7.65 20.55
C THR A 88 7.21 6.42 21.40
N LYS A 89 6.29 5.55 20.94
CA LYS A 89 5.92 4.31 21.63
C LYS A 89 6.38 3.12 20.81
N MET A 90 7.03 2.17 21.48
CA MET A 90 7.34 0.87 20.90
C MET A 90 6.04 0.13 20.58
N ILE A 91 5.91 -0.35 19.34
CA ILE A 91 4.81 -1.20 18.88
C ILE A 91 5.43 -2.56 18.51
N PRO A 92 5.22 -3.62 19.31
CA PRO A 92 5.60 -4.98 18.92
C PRO A 92 4.82 -5.40 17.66
N CYS A 93 5.53 -5.97 16.69
CA CYS A 93 4.96 -6.39 15.40
C CYS A 93 5.37 -7.82 15.09
N ASP A 94 4.38 -8.70 14.88
CA ASP A 94 4.60 -10.04 14.37
C ASP A 94 4.49 -10.03 12.84
N PHE A 95 5.57 -10.38 12.18
CA PHE A 95 5.64 -10.47 10.73
C PHE A 95 5.44 -11.93 10.31
N LEU A 96 4.35 -12.22 9.59
CA LEU A 96 4.03 -13.55 9.07
C LEU A 96 3.96 -13.56 7.54
N ILE A 97 4.62 -14.52 6.89
CA ILE A 97 4.55 -14.74 5.45
C ILE A 97 4.68 -16.23 5.11
N PRO A 98 3.88 -16.77 4.18
CA PRO A 98 4.09 -18.14 3.72
C PRO A 98 5.38 -18.23 2.89
N VAL A 99 6.20 -19.25 3.13
CA VAL A 99 7.46 -19.48 2.39
C VAL A 99 7.19 -19.68 0.90
N GLN A 100 6.08 -20.34 0.55
CA GLN A 100 5.67 -20.62 -0.82
C GLN A 100 4.32 -19.98 -1.12
N THR A 101 4.22 -19.34 -2.28
CA THR A 101 2.93 -18.85 -2.80
C THR A 101 2.16 -19.96 -3.51
N GLN A 102 0.84 -19.98 -3.34
CA GLN A 102 -0.04 -20.83 -4.14
C GLN A 102 -0.17 -20.36 -5.60
N HIS A 103 0.26 -19.12 -5.89
CA HIS A 103 0.20 -18.51 -7.21
C HIS A 103 1.58 -17.99 -7.63
N PRO A 104 2.45 -18.84 -8.21
CA PRO A 104 3.81 -18.46 -8.63
C PRO A 104 3.81 -17.65 -9.95
N ILE A 105 3.08 -16.55 -9.96
CA ILE A 105 2.94 -15.64 -11.10
C ILE A 105 4.32 -15.10 -11.49
N ARG A 106 4.58 -15.01 -12.81
CA ARG A 106 5.87 -14.58 -13.38
C ARG A 106 7.05 -15.35 -12.78
N LYS A 107 6.95 -16.69 -12.75
CA LYS A 107 7.98 -17.60 -12.18
C LYS A 107 8.32 -17.25 -10.72
N GLY A 108 7.33 -16.82 -9.93
CA GLY A 108 7.50 -16.49 -8.52
C GLY A 108 8.04 -15.09 -8.22
N LEU A 109 8.24 -14.23 -9.22
CA LEU A 109 8.78 -12.88 -9.03
C LEU A 109 7.96 -12.07 -8.00
N HIS A 110 6.63 -12.13 -8.08
CA HIS A 110 5.75 -11.41 -7.16
C HIS A 110 5.98 -11.83 -5.69
N HIS A 111 6.11 -13.14 -5.45
CA HIS A 111 6.35 -13.65 -4.09
C HIS A 111 7.74 -13.31 -3.59
N LYS A 112 8.74 -13.31 -4.47
CA LYS A 112 10.11 -12.88 -4.14
C LYS A 112 10.14 -11.42 -3.70
N ILE A 113 9.44 -10.55 -4.40
CA ILE A 113 9.33 -9.13 -4.04
C ILE A 113 8.59 -8.93 -2.72
N LEU A 114 7.50 -9.68 -2.50
CA LEU A 114 6.76 -9.63 -1.24
C LEU A 114 7.65 -10.07 -0.07
N LEU A 115 8.42 -11.15 -0.22
CA LEU A 115 9.42 -11.60 0.75
C LEU A 115 10.53 -10.56 0.97
N ALA A 116 11.00 -9.89 -0.07
CA ALA A 116 11.99 -8.83 0.06
C ALA A 116 11.46 -7.67 0.90
N ASN A 117 10.22 -7.23 0.67
CA ASN A 117 9.58 -6.19 1.50
C ASN A 117 9.39 -6.66 2.95
N PHE A 118 8.91 -7.89 3.14
CA PHE A 118 8.75 -8.49 4.45
C PHE A 118 10.03 -8.40 5.28
N LEU A 119 11.15 -8.83 4.72
CA LEU A 119 12.46 -8.78 5.38
C LEU A 119 12.94 -7.34 5.57
N ALA A 120 12.86 -6.51 4.51
CA ALA A 120 13.30 -5.12 4.56
C ALA A 120 12.56 -4.30 5.63
N GLN A 121 11.26 -4.54 5.85
CA GLN A 121 10.49 -3.84 6.87
C GLN A 121 10.93 -4.24 8.28
N THR A 122 11.20 -5.52 8.53
CA THR A 122 11.74 -5.95 9.83
C THR A 122 13.12 -5.36 10.10
N GLU A 123 13.97 -5.28 9.07
CA GLU A 123 15.30 -4.70 9.17
C GLU A 123 15.22 -3.18 9.38
N ALA A 124 14.36 -2.47 8.64
CA ALA A 124 14.18 -1.03 8.78
C ALA A 124 13.67 -0.65 10.17
N LEU A 125 12.73 -1.42 10.74
CA LEU A 125 12.25 -1.22 12.12
C LEU A 125 13.35 -1.46 13.16
N MET A 126 14.26 -2.40 12.91
CA MET A 126 15.35 -2.72 13.82
C MET A 126 16.51 -1.71 13.74
N LYS A 127 16.93 -1.36 12.52
CA LYS A 127 18.12 -0.53 12.29
C LYS A 127 17.80 0.97 12.32
N GLY A 128 16.61 1.36 11.89
CA GLY A 128 16.29 2.76 11.62
C GLY A 128 17.19 3.35 10.54
N LYS A 129 17.32 4.68 10.56
CA LYS A 129 18.27 5.45 9.74
C LYS A 129 18.81 6.59 10.59
N SER A 130 20.12 6.78 10.60
CA SER A 130 20.76 7.88 11.34
C SER A 130 20.60 9.22 10.61
N THR A 131 20.74 10.32 11.35
CA THR A 131 20.70 11.68 10.79
C THR A 131 21.80 11.89 9.76
N GLU A 132 22.99 11.32 9.97
CA GLU A 132 24.12 11.39 9.05
C GLU A 132 23.84 10.66 7.73
N GLU A 133 23.23 9.48 7.79
CA GLU A 133 22.82 8.72 6.60
C GLU A 133 21.75 9.47 5.82
N ALA A 134 20.71 9.98 6.49
CA ALA A 134 19.67 10.79 5.88
C ALA A 134 20.22 12.07 5.23
N ARG A 135 21.16 12.75 5.91
CA ARG A 135 21.82 13.95 5.38
C ARG A 135 22.59 13.66 4.09
N LYS A 136 23.37 12.56 4.06
CA LYS A 136 24.11 12.15 2.85
C LYS A 136 23.18 11.84 1.68
N GLU A 137 22.06 11.17 1.92
CA GLU A 137 21.08 10.87 0.87
C GLU A 137 20.40 12.14 0.33
N LEU A 138 19.99 13.05 1.21
CA LEU A 138 19.36 14.31 0.81
C LEU A 138 20.32 15.24 0.04
N GLN A 139 21.61 15.25 0.41
CA GLN A 139 22.65 15.96 -0.33
C GLN A 139 22.87 15.35 -1.72
N ALA A 140 22.94 14.02 -1.82
CA ALA A 140 23.05 13.32 -3.09
C ALA A 140 21.82 13.54 -3.99
N ALA A 141 20.64 13.75 -3.41
CA ALA A 141 19.42 14.11 -4.11
C ALA A 141 19.35 15.61 -4.53
N GLY A 142 20.42 16.38 -4.30
CA GLY A 142 20.54 17.77 -4.74
C GLY A 142 19.74 18.79 -3.93
N LYS A 143 19.40 18.48 -2.67
CA LYS A 143 18.69 19.43 -1.78
C LYS A 143 19.61 20.56 -1.33
N SER A 144 19.07 21.77 -1.24
CA SER A 144 19.79 22.93 -0.74
C SER A 144 20.12 22.77 0.75
N PRO A 145 21.14 23.48 1.29
CA PRO A 145 21.44 23.48 2.72
C PRO A 145 20.25 23.85 3.60
N GLU A 146 19.41 24.79 3.14
CA GLU A 146 18.21 25.26 3.86
C GLU A 146 17.09 24.21 3.87
N ASP A 147 16.95 23.43 2.79
CA ASP A 147 16.01 22.31 2.74
C ASP A 147 16.50 21.12 3.58
N LEU A 148 17.81 20.92 3.66
CA LEU A 148 18.44 19.88 4.49
C LEU A 148 18.17 20.09 5.97
N GLU A 149 18.26 21.32 6.48
CA GLU A 149 17.96 21.61 7.89
C GLU A 149 16.48 21.44 8.24
N LYS A 150 15.57 21.59 7.28
CA LYS A 150 14.12 21.43 7.52
C LYS A 150 13.64 19.98 7.41
N LEU A 151 14.38 19.12 6.70
CA LEU A 151 13.99 17.76 6.38
C LEU A 151 14.64 16.69 7.28
N LEU A 152 15.60 17.10 8.13
CA LEU A 152 16.26 16.27 9.14
C LEU A 152 15.67 16.51 10.52
#